data_AF-A0A6A2YS27-F1
#
_entry.id   AF-A0A6A2YS27-F1
#
_cell.length_a   1.000
_cell.length_b   1.000
_cell.length_c   1.000
_cell.angle_alpha   90.00
_cell.angle_beta   90.00
_cell.angle_gamma   90.00
#
_symmetry.space_group_name_H-M   'P 1'
#
loop_
_entity.id
_entity.type
_entity.pdbx_description
1 polymer ?
#
loop_
_entity_poly.entity_id
_entity_poly.type
_entity_poly.pdbx_seq_one_letter_code
_entity_poly.pdbx_strand_id
1 'polypeptide(L)'
;MGGWAIAVHGGAGVDPNLPKERQEEAKRLLKRCLDIGISALRSNLPAIDVVELVVRELESDPLFNSGRGSALTENGTVEMEASIMDGPKRRCGAVSGLTTVKNPVSLARLVMEKSPHSYLGFSALFPA
;
A
#
# COMPACT_ATOMS: atom_id res chain seq x y z
N MET A 1 -14.04 -24.09 -11.24
CA MET A 1 -13.68 -22.92 -10.42
C MET A 1 -12.42 -22.31 -10.98
N GLY A 2 -12.36 -20.99 -11.12
CA GLY A 2 -11.13 -20.29 -11.53
C GLY A 2 -10.09 -20.30 -10.40
N GLY A 3 -8.81 -20.12 -10.74
CA GLY A 3 -7.72 -19.97 -9.77
C GLY A 3 -7.68 -18.55 -9.16
N TRP A 4 -6.67 -18.30 -8.32
CA TRP A 4 -6.39 -16.95 -7.82
C TRP A 4 -5.85 -16.05 -8.95
N ALA A 5 -5.99 -14.74 -8.76
CA ALA A 5 -5.38 -13.73 -9.61
C ALA A 5 -4.89 -12.57 -8.72
N ILE A 6 -3.80 -11.91 -9.14
CA ILE A 6 -3.24 -10.76 -8.46
C ILE A 6 -2.62 -9.79 -9.48
N ALA A 7 -2.78 -8.50 -9.21
CA ALA A 7 -2.10 -7.43 -9.93
C ALA A 7 -1.47 -6.47 -8.91
N VAL A 8 -0.37 -5.83 -9.30
CA VAL A 8 0.34 -4.80 -8.54
C VAL A 8 0.65 -3.62 -9.45
N HIS A 9 0.67 -2.40 -8.92
CA HIS A 9 1.05 -1.21 -9.68
C HIS A 9 1.93 -0.27 -8.84
N GLY A 10 2.78 0.50 -9.51
CA GLY A 10 3.63 1.54 -8.91
C GLY A 10 3.13 2.97 -9.18
N GLY A 11 1.91 3.11 -9.73
CA GLY A 11 1.35 4.38 -10.20
C GLY A 11 1.26 4.45 -11.72
N ALA A 12 0.59 5.48 -12.23
CA ALA A 12 0.45 5.78 -13.65
C ALA A 12 1.17 7.11 -13.97
N GLY A 13 1.12 7.56 -15.23
CA GLY A 13 1.72 8.85 -15.63
C GLY A 13 3.25 8.85 -15.68
N VAL A 14 3.85 7.71 -16.00
CA VAL A 14 5.31 7.57 -16.14
C VAL A 14 5.81 8.42 -17.32
N ASP A 15 6.90 9.16 -17.11
CA ASP A 15 7.58 9.90 -18.19
C ASP A 15 7.95 8.94 -19.34
N PRO A 16 7.52 9.21 -20.59
CA PRO A 16 7.88 8.39 -21.75
C PRO A 16 9.40 8.23 -21.96
N ASN A 17 10.21 9.16 -21.43
CA ASN A 17 11.66 9.15 -21.50
C ASN A 17 12.34 8.56 -20.26
N LEU A 18 11.60 7.86 -19.39
CA LEU A 18 12.16 7.25 -18.18
C LEU A 18 13.42 6.43 -18.51
N PRO A 19 14.58 6.69 -17.88
CA PRO A 19 15.82 5.97 -18.18
C PRO A 19 15.66 4.45 -18.03
N LYS A 20 16.30 3.69 -18.92
CA LYS A 20 16.22 2.21 -18.91
C LYS A 20 16.58 1.60 -17.56
N GLU A 21 17.60 2.14 -16.88
CA GLU A 21 17.99 1.68 -15.55
C GLU A 21 16.84 1.81 -14.54
N ARG A 22 16.15 2.97 -14.52
CA ARG A 22 14.97 3.19 -13.68
C ARG A 22 13.79 2.29 -14.06
N GLN A 23 13.59 2.02 -15.35
CA GLN A 23 12.59 1.04 -15.80
C GLN A 23 12.87 -0.35 -15.24
N GLU A 24 14.14 -0.78 -15.27
CA GLU A 24 14.54 -2.09 -14.75
C GLU A 24 14.47 -2.15 -13.21
N GLU A 25 14.80 -1.06 -12.51
CA GLU A 25 14.54 -0.94 -11.06
C GLU A 25 13.05 -1.12 -10.75
N ALA A 26 12.18 -0.42 -11.47
CA ALA A 26 10.73 -0.50 -11.27
C ALA A 26 10.21 -1.92 -11.55
N LYS A 27 10.65 -2.56 -12.64
CA LYS A 27 10.28 -3.96 -12.95
C LYS A 27 10.77 -4.93 -11.88
N ARG A 28 12.00 -4.77 -11.37
CA ARG A 28 12.54 -5.62 -10.29
C ARG A 28 11.71 -5.48 -9.02
N LEU A 29 11.35 -4.26 -8.63
CA LEU A 29 10.50 -4.04 -7.47
C LEU A 29 9.10 -4.64 -7.66
N LEU A 30 8.44 -4.35 -8.78
CA LEU A 30 7.12 -4.91 -9.10
C LEU A 30 7.14 -6.44 -9.11
N LYS A 31 8.19 -7.05 -9.69
CA LYS A 31 8.37 -8.50 -9.67
C LYS A 31 8.52 -9.03 -8.24
N ARG A 32 9.31 -8.37 -7.39
CA ARG A 32 9.49 -8.75 -5.98
C ARG A 32 8.16 -8.72 -5.22
N CYS A 33 7.40 -7.63 -5.35
CA CYS A 33 6.08 -7.48 -4.74
C CYS A 33 5.10 -8.54 -5.26
N LEU A 34 5.11 -8.82 -6.57
CA LEU A 34 4.28 -9.84 -7.19
C LEU A 34 4.64 -11.24 -6.68
N ASP A 35 5.93 -11.57 -6.57
CA ASP A 35 6.40 -12.87 -6.06
C ASP A 35 5.98 -13.09 -4.60
N ILE A 36 5.99 -12.05 -3.76
CA ILE A 36 5.45 -12.08 -2.39
C ILE A 36 3.97 -12.46 -2.41
N GLY A 37 3.17 -11.77 -3.25
CA GLY A 37 1.75 -12.04 -3.37
C GLY A 37 1.43 -13.43 -3.92
N ILE A 38 2.17 -13.89 -4.94
CA ILE A 38 2.07 -15.24 -5.50
C ILE A 38 2.39 -16.29 -4.44
N SER A 39 3.46 -16.09 -3.66
CA SER A 39 3.85 -16.99 -2.58
C SER A 39 2.72 -17.10 -1.54
N ALA A 40 2.18 -15.97 -1.09
CA ALA A 40 1.09 -15.94 -0.12
C ALA A 40 -0.20 -16.62 -0.65
N LEU A 41 -0.57 -16.38 -1.91
CA LEU A 41 -1.73 -17.03 -2.53
C LEU A 41 -1.55 -18.54 -2.69
N ARG A 42 -0.34 -19.00 -3.05
CA ARG A 42 0.00 -20.44 -3.09
C ARG A 42 -0.10 -21.10 -1.72
N SER A 43 0.18 -20.35 -0.66
CA SER A 43 -0.02 -20.77 0.73
C SER A 43 -1.45 -20.62 1.23
N ASN A 44 -2.42 -20.35 0.35
CA ASN A 44 -3.84 -20.16 0.67
C ASN A 44 -4.11 -19.04 1.68
N LEU A 45 -3.27 -17.99 1.72
CA LEU A 45 -3.60 -16.82 2.53
C LEU A 45 -4.86 -16.11 2.00
N PRO A 46 -5.70 -15.56 2.88
CA PRO A 46 -6.83 -14.72 2.49
C PRO A 46 -6.39 -13.54 1.62
N ALA A 47 -7.19 -13.20 0.60
CA ALA A 47 -6.87 -12.09 -0.31
C ALA A 47 -6.60 -10.77 0.41
N ILE A 48 -7.31 -10.49 1.51
CA ILE A 48 -7.13 -9.29 2.33
C ILE A 48 -5.74 -9.22 2.99
N ASP A 49 -5.17 -10.36 3.39
CA ASP A 49 -3.82 -10.43 3.97
C ASP A 49 -2.76 -10.30 2.87
N VAL A 50 -3.01 -10.90 1.70
CA VAL A 50 -2.12 -10.82 0.53
C VAL A 50 -1.94 -9.37 0.09
N VAL A 51 -3.03 -8.61 -0.08
CA VAL A 51 -2.91 -7.21 -0.55
C VAL A 51 -2.19 -6.33 0.47
N GLU A 52 -2.42 -6.54 1.76
CA GLU A 52 -1.71 -5.80 2.81
C GLU A 52 -0.19 -6.10 2.76
N LEU A 53 0.20 -7.37 2.72
CA LEU A 53 1.61 -7.77 2.66
C LEU A 53 2.33 -7.17 1.45
N VAL A 54 1.68 -7.20 0.28
CA VAL A 54 2.25 -6.69 -0.97
C VAL A 54 2.38 -5.16 -0.95
N VAL A 55 1.39 -4.45 -0.44
CA VAL A 55 1.44 -2.97 -0.36
C VAL A 55 2.46 -2.52 0.68
N ARG A 56 2.61 -3.23 1.82
CA ARG A 56 3.67 -2.95 2.79
C ARG A 56 5.07 -3.02 2.18
N GLU A 57 5.30 -3.94 1.24
CA GLU A 57 6.56 -4.03 0.52
C GLU A 57 6.78 -2.81 -0.38
N LEU A 58 5.74 -2.36 -1.09
CA LEU A 58 5.78 -1.15 -1.91
C LEU A 58 6.06 0.10 -1.06
N GLU A 59 5.43 0.23 0.11
CA GLU A 59 5.64 1.36 1.04
C GLU A 59 7.04 1.39 1.65
N SER A 60 7.67 0.22 1.81
CA SER A 60 8.99 0.10 2.45
C SER A 60 10.13 0.46 1.49
N ASP A 61 9.94 0.20 0.20
CA ASP A 61 10.88 0.53 -0.86
C ASP A 61 10.70 2.00 -1.31
N PRO A 62 11.78 2.80 -1.41
CA PRO A 62 11.67 4.23 -1.68
C PRO A 62 11.43 4.55 -3.16
N LEU A 63 11.36 3.55 -4.05
CA LEU A 63 11.29 3.76 -5.49
C LEU A 63 9.94 4.35 -5.94
N PHE A 64 8.84 3.99 -5.29
CA PHE A 64 7.50 4.48 -5.64
C PHE A 64 6.98 5.49 -4.60
N ASN A 65 6.02 6.31 -5.04
CA ASN A 65 5.39 7.35 -4.23
C ASN A 65 4.42 6.78 -3.18
N SER A 66 4.97 6.13 -2.16
CA SER A 66 4.24 5.64 -0.99
C SER A 66 5.22 5.36 0.15
N GLY A 67 4.75 5.41 1.41
CA GLY A 67 5.59 5.10 2.56
C GLY A 67 6.86 5.96 2.59
N ARG A 68 8.03 5.31 2.67
CA ARG A 68 9.33 6.00 2.74
C ARG A 68 9.68 6.81 1.48
N GLY A 69 9.15 6.42 0.31
CA GLY A 69 9.39 7.08 -0.98
C GLY A 69 8.37 8.17 -1.33
N SER A 70 7.50 8.55 -0.39
CA SER A 70 6.43 9.52 -0.64
C SER A 70 6.95 10.86 -1.12
N ALA A 71 6.19 11.47 -2.03
CA ALA A 71 6.37 12.84 -2.46
C ALA A 71 6.24 13.80 -1.27
N LEU A 72 6.85 14.97 -1.42
CA LEU A 72 6.86 15.99 -0.39
C LEU A 72 5.72 16.99 -0.60
N THR A 73 5.18 17.50 0.50
CA THR A 73 4.29 18.66 0.53
C THR A 73 5.04 19.94 0.14
N GLU A 74 4.32 21.05 -0.02
CA GLU A 74 4.94 22.38 -0.22
C GLU A 74 5.90 22.80 0.91
N ASN A 75 5.70 22.24 2.11
CA ASN A 75 6.56 22.48 3.28
C ASN A 75 7.77 21.52 3.33
N GLY A 76 7.95 20.66 2.33
CA GLY A 76 9.04 19.68 2.28
C GLY A 76 8.87 18.51 3.25
N THR A 77 7.66 18.28 3.78
CA THR A 77 7.33 17.17 4.68
C THR A 77 6.59 16.05 3.95
N VAL A 78 6.42 14.89 4.60
CA VAL A 78 5.61 13.78 4.08
C VAL A 78 4.28 13.71 4.82
N GLU A 79 3.19 13.63 4.06
CA GLU A 79 1.86 13.29 4.56
C GLU A 79 1.31 12.13 3.72
N MET A 80 1.08 10.99 4.36
CA MET A 80 0.65 9.77 3.69
C MET A 80 -0.82 9.46 3.95
N GLU A 81 -1.37 8.69 3.03
CA GLU A 81 -2.71 8.13 3.10
C GLU A 81 -2.75 6.72 2.51
N ALA A 82 -3.72 5.92 2.95
CA ALA A 82 -3.97 4.59 2.42
C ALA A 82 -5.41 4.16 2.70
N SER A 83 -5.90 3.21 1.90
CA SER A 83 -7.17 2.55 2.14
C SER A 83 -7.07 1.06 1.81
N ILE A 84 -7.94 0.27 2.44
CA ILE A 84 -8.03 -1.17 2.21
C ILE A 84 -9.50 -1.62 2.33
N MET A 85 -9.89 -2.61 1.53
CA MET A 85 -11.26 -3.12 1.49
C MET A 85 -11.29 -4.63 1.34
N ASP A 86 -12.12 -5.29 2.17
CA ASP A 86 -12.35 -6.73 2.15
C ASP A 86 -13.69 -7.05 1.46
N GLY A 87 -13.63 -7.61 0.26
CA GLY A 87 -14.77 -7.81 -0.65
C GLY A 87 -15.96 -8.61 -0.10
N PRO A 88 -15.79 -9.77 0.55
CA PRO A 88 -16.89 -10.65 0.96
C PRO A 88 -17.93 -9.98 1.86
N LYS A 89 -17.50 -9.07 2.74
CA LYS A 89 -18.38 -8.33 3.66
C LYS A 89 -18.35 -6.82 3.42
N ARG A 90 -17.60 -6.35 2.42
CA ARG A 90 -17.38 -4.93 2.12
C ARG A 90 -16.89 -4.14 3.35
N ARG A 91 -16.00 -4.74 4.15
CA ARG A 91 -15.37 -4.03 5.28
C ARG A 91 -14.32 -3.08 4.71
N CYS A 92 -14.23 -1.88 5.27
CA CYS A 92 -13.35 -0.83 4.77
C CYS A 92 -12.54 -0.22 5.92
N GLY A 93 -11.33 0.20 5.62
CA GLY A 93 -10.53 1.05 6.50
C GLY A 93 -9.68 2.00 5.67
N ALA A 94 -9.52 3.23 6.15
CA ALA A 94 -8.77 4.27 5.48
C ALA A 94 -8.10 5.19 6.50
N VAL A 95 -7.01 5.81 6.07
CA VAL A 95 -6.21 6.78 6.83
C VAL A 95 -5.65 7.86 5.92
N SER A 96 -5.52 9.08 6.45
CA SER A 96 -4.83 10.20 5.78
C SER A 96 -4.15 11.12 6.79
N GLY A 97 -3.23 11.97 6.32
CA GLY A 97 -2.49 12.91 7.17
C GLY A 97 -1.47 12.21 8.08
N LEU A 98 -0.94 11.07 7.64
CA LEU A 98 0.05 10.30 8.38
C LEU A 98 1.46 10.84 8.19
N THR A 99 2.13 11.19 9.29
CA THR A 99 3.48 11.76 9.25
C THR A 99 4.56 10.85 9.86
N THR A 100 4.18 9.88 10.71
CA THR A 100 5.13 9.04 11.48
C THR A 100 4.93 7.54 11.30
N VAL A 101 3.81 7.12 10.70
CA VAL A 101 3.43 5.71 10.54
C VAL A 101 4.19 5.10 9.38
N LYS A 102 4.98 4.06 9.63
CA LYS A 102 5.83 3.42 8.60
C LYS A 102 5.06 2.78 7.46
N ASN A 103 3.91 2.17 7.75
CA ASN A 103 3.08 1.45 6.79
C ASN A 103 1.62 1.90 6.86
N PRO A 104 1.23 2.96 6.13
CA PRO A 104 -0.14 3.44 6.05
C PRO A 104 -1.19 2.33 5.79
N VAL A 105 -0.94 1.38 4.88
CA VAL A 105 -1.90 0.31 4.56
C VAL A 105 -2.24 -0.58 5.76
N SER A 106 -1.26 -0.86 6.62
CA SER A 106 -1.51 -1.66 7.84
C SER A 106 -2.28 -0.86 8.88
N LEU A 107 -2.13 0.46 8.94
CA LEU A 107 -2.98 1.26 9.80
C LEU A 107 -4.41 1.34 9.25
N ALA A 108 -4.59 1.46 7.94
CA ALA A 108 -5.90 1.32 7.29
C ALA A 108 -6.55 -0.05 7.60
N ARG A 109 -5.76 -1.15 7.61
CA ARG A 109 -6.23 -2.47 8.05
C ARG A 109 -6.71 -2.46 9.50
N LEU A 110 -5.95 -1.84 10.41
CA LEU A 110 -6.34 -1.73 11.81
C LEU A 110 -7.62 -0.89 11.99
N VAL A 111 -7.80 0.17 11.19
CA VAL A 111 -9.08 0.91 11.14
C VAL A 111 -10.23 -0.04 10.76
N MET A 112 -10.07 -0.81 9.68
CA MET A 112 -11.09 -1.76 9.22
C MET A 112 -11.47 -2.83 10.28
N GLU A 113 -10.50 -3.28 11.07
CA GLU A 113 -10.69 -4.40 12.00
C GLU A 113 -11.04 -3.99 13.43
N LYS A 114 -10.59 -2.82 13.87
CA LYS A 114 -10.58 -2.44 15.29
C LYS A 114 -11.26 -1.11 15.58
N SER A 115 -11.60 -0.33 14.56
CA SER A 115 -12.33 0.92 14.73
C SER A 115 -13.83 0.73 14.47
N PRO A 116 -14.71 1.45 15.18
CA PRO A 116 -16.11 1.57 14.78
C PRO A 116 -16.31 2.45 13.53
N HIS A 117 -15.26 3.14 13.06
CA HIS A 117 -15.27 4.02 11.90
C HIS A 117 -14.42 3.45 10.76
N SER A 118 -14.80 3.74 9.51
CA SER A 118 -14.08 3.28 8.33
C SER A 118 -12.93 4.20 7.89
N TYR A 119 -12.81 5.41 8.45
CA TYR A 119 -11.79 6.38 8.07
C TYR A 119 -11.43 7.26 9.27
N LEU A 120 -10.14 7.36 9.57
CA LEU A 120 -9.55 8.30 10.54
C LEU A 120 -8.47 9.15 9.86
N GLY A 121 -8.33 10.42 10.22
CA GLY A 121 -7.34 11.30 9.60
C GLY A 121 -6.59 12.17 10.61
N PHE A 122 -5.35 12.56 10.25
CA PHE A 122 -4.50 13.46 11.02
C PHE A 122 -4.38 13.05 12.50
N SER A 123 -4.63 13.97 13.42
CA SER A 123 -4.54 13.74 14.87
C SER A 123 -5.57 12.78 15.43
N ALA A 124 -6.67 12.49 14.71
CA ALA A 124 -7.67 11.53 15.17
C ALA A 124 -7.13 10.08 15.29
N LEU A 125 -5.92 9.83 14.76
CA LEU A 125 -5.21 8.55 14.86
C LEU A 125 -4.34 8.41 16.11
N PHE A 126 -4.09 9.50 16.83
CA PHE A 126 -3.30 9.54 18.06
C PHE A 126 -4.08 10.32 19.11
N PRO A 127 -4.98 9.67 19.89
CA PRO A 127 -5.57 10.34 21.05
C PRO A 127 -4.43 10.81 21.96
N ALA A 128 -4.56 12.06 22.45
CA ALA A 128 -3.63 12.66 23.40
C ALA A 128 -3.45 11.80 24.66
#